data_AF-A0A2N8S2L8-F1
#
_entry.id   AF-A0A2N8S2L8-F1
#
_cell.length_a   1.000
_cell.length_b   1.000
_cell.length_c   1.000
_cell.angle_alpha   90.00
_cell.angle_beta   90.00
_cell.angle_gamma   90.00
#
_symmetry.space_group_name_H-M   'P 1'
#
loop_
_entity.id
_entity.type
_entity.pdbx_description
1 polymer ?
#
loop_
_entity_poly.entity_id
_entity_poly.type
_entity_poly.pdbx_seq_one_letter_code
_entity_poly.pdbx_strand_id
1 'polypeptide(L)'
;MGNLAEQPHPHPALAELDLLLQRYRQVRATSEAICTPLQVEDYVIQSTPEVSPPKWHLAHVSWFFETFLLLPYLPGYRRLNDAYDYLFNSYYQTHGLPFPRTQRGVLSRPGVEEIYRYRRHVDQAMGELLANAPRGQAAEIVRRVGLGLQHEQQHQELLLMDIKHILAQNPLHPVYRHDLAKPQPSGPERPRWHEFTGGVQHIGHAGNDFAFDCETPRHRQFVEDFQLAERLVSNREYLSFITDGGYARPELWLSDGWDLIQQAGWNAPLYWLREDASWHEMTLGGLRPLDLEAPVCHISYYEADAYARWAGARLPSEAEWEVAAADQPLRGNLLESDHLQPVAALPGHDGPRQLFGDVWEWTASAYLPYPGFRPLEGSLGEYNGKFMSGQMVLRGGCCATPESHLRVTYRNFFQPAMRWQFAGLRLARGL
;
A
#
# COMPACT_ATOMS: atom_id res chain seq x y z
N MET A 1 -16.23 -36.26 49.41
CA MET A 1 -15.79 -36.65 48.05
C MET A 1 -16.18 -35.53 47.12
N GLY A 2 -15.17 -34.86 46.55
CA GLY A 2 -15.28 -33.50 46.03
C GLY A 2 -16.03 -33.38 44.71
N ASN A 3 -16.78 -32.27 44.61
CA ASN A 3 -17.27 -31.69 43.37
C ASN A 3 -16.08 -31.43 42.44
N LEU A 4 -16.04 -32.14 41.30
CA LEU A 4 -15.27 -31.71 40.15
C LEU A 4 -16.12 -30.68 39.42
N ALA A 5 -15.74 -29.41 39.60
CA ALA A 5 -16.24 -28.31 38.81
C ALA A 5 -15.94 -28.58 37.33
N GLU A 6 -16.98 -28.62 36.50
CA GLU A 6 -16.84 -28.48 35.05
C GLU A 6 -16.18 -27.11 34.79
N GLN A 7 -14.94 -27.14 34.31
CA GLN A 7 -14.31 -25.93 33.79
C GLN A 7 -15.07 -25.53 32.53
N PRO A 8 -15.50 -24.26 32.39
CA PRO A 8 -16.15 -23.81 31.19
C PRO A 8 -15.12 -23.81 30.05
N HIS A 9 -15.31 -24.68 29.07
CA HIS A 9 -14.59 -24.58 27.81
C HIS A 9 -14.88 -23.21 27.18
N PRO A 10 -13.87 -22.42 26.78
CA PRO A 10 -14.10 -21.12 26.16
C PRO A 10 -14.91 -21.32 24.88
N HIS A 11 -16.01 -20.56 24.77
CA HIS A 11 -16.85 -20.53 23.57
C HIS A 11 -15.98 -20.14 22.36
N PRO A 12 -16.11 -20.80 21.18
CA PRO A 12 -15.27 -20.53 20.00
C PRO A 12 -15.19 -19.04 19.61
N ALA A 13 -16.29 -18.30 19.79
CA ALA A 13 -16.38 -16.86 19.51
C ALA A 13 -15.57 -15.97 20.47
N LEU A 14 -15.31 -16.41 21.72
CA LEU A 14 -14.51 -15.63 22.68
C LEU A 14 -13.02 -15.72 22.36
N ALA A 15 -12.53 -16.91 21.98
CA ALA A 15 -11.14 -17.10 21.57
C ALA A 15 -10.79 -16.32 20.29
N GLU A 16 -11.75 -16.19 19.37
CA GLU A 16 -11.63 -15.37 18.15
C GLU A 16 -11.52 -13.88 18.47
N LEU A 17 -12.31 -13.36 19.41
CA LEU A 17 -12.25 -11.96 19.84
C LEU A 17 -10.97 -11.61 20.59
N ASP A 18 -10.44 -12.53 21.39
CA ASP A 18 -9.14 -12.34 22.07
C ASP A 18 -7.98 -12.25 21.07
N LEU A 19 -7.96 -13.13 20.06
CA LEU A 19 -6.98 -13.08 18.98
C LEU A 19 -7.12 -11.77 18.17
N LEU A 20 -8.35 -11.35 17.91
CA LEU A 20 -8.65 -10.11 17.20
C LEU A 20 -8.19 -8.87 17.99
N LEU A 21 -8.35 -8.86 19.31
CA LEU A 21 -7.85 -7.80 20.18
C LEU A 21 -6.31 -7.75 20.21
N GLN A 22 -5.64 -8.90 20.21
CA GLN A 22 -4.17 -8.95 20.08
C GLN A 22 -3.72 -8.38 18.74
N ARG A 23 -4.36 -8.80 17.64
CA ARG A 23 -4.09 -8.26 16.30
C ARG A 23 -4.37 -6.77 16.23
N TYR A 24 -5.45 -6.29 16.85
CA TYR A 24 -5.75 -4.88 16.96
C TYR A 24 -4.60 -4.12 17.62
N ARG A 25 -4.18 -4.53 18.82
CA ARG A 25 -3.06 -3.89 19.52
C ARG A 25 -1.78 -3.88 18.71
N GLN A 26 -1.46 -4.98 18.02
CA GLN A 26 -0.26 -5.07 17.18
C GLN A 26 -0.31 -4.08 16.02
N VAL A 27 -1.41 -4.05 15.26
CA VAL A 27 -1.58 -3.13 14.13
C VAL A 27 -1.54 -1.68 14.62
N ARG A 28 -2.23 -1.35 15.72
CA ARG A 28 -2.21 0.00 16.30
C ARG A 28 -0.82 0.45 16.72
N ALA A 29 -0.03 -0.45 17.31
CA ALA A 29 1.34 -0.18 17.73
C ALA A 29 2.27 0.06 16.53
N THR A 30 2.11 -0.68 15.43
CA THR A 30 2.90 -0.47 14.20
C THR A 30 2.79 0.96 13.67
N SER A 31 1.58 1.53 13.65
CA SER A 31 1.38 2.92 13.19
C SER A 31 2.14 3.95 14.06
N GLU A 32 2.19 3.72 15.38
CA GLU A 32 2.94 4.59 16.29
C GLU A 32 4.45 4.37 16.17
N ALA A 33 4.90 3.13 15.98
CA ALA A 33 6.30 2.80 15.75
C ALA A 33 6.84 3.48 14.49
N ILE A 34 6.07 3.51 13.40
CA ILE A 34 6.42 4.25 12.17
C ILE A 34 6.55 5.75 12.42
N CYS A 35 5.77 6.33 13.34
CA CYS A 35 5.84 7.76 13.60
C CYS A 35 6.90 8.12 14.67
N THR A 36 7.38 7.16 15.46
CA THR A 36 8.29 7.41 16.60
C THR A 36 9.56 8.19 16.23
N PRO A 37 10.20 7.99 15.06
CA PRO A 37 11.41 8.74 14.70
C PRO A 37 11.18 10.22 14.32
N LEU A 38 9.93 10.63 14.09
CA LEU A 38 9.59 11.96 13.56
C LEU A 38 9.77 13.07 14.59
N GLN A 39 10.14 14.27 14.12
CA GLN A 39 10.00 15.50 14.89
C GLN A 39 8.55 15.99 14.82
N VAL A 40 8.12 16.81 15.79
CA VAL A 40 6.73 17.30 15.87
C VAL A 40 6.33 18.06 14.59
N GLU A 41 7.27 18.75 13.97
CA GLU A 41 7.07 19.51 12.73
C GLU A 41 6.73 18.60 11.55
N ASP A 42 7.34 17.41 11.47
CA ASP A 42 7.14 16.46 10.37
C ASP A 42 5.69 15.95 10.33
N TYR A 43 4.99 15.93 11.47
CA TYR A 43 3.61 15.47 11.58
C TYR A 43 2.58 16.41 10.93
N VAL A 44 2.95 17.63 10.56
CA VAL A 44 2.01 18.70 10.18
C VAL A 44 2.05 19.03 8.69
N ILE A 45 3.15 18.72 8.01
CA ILE A 45 3.38 19.14 6.63
C ILE A 45 2.52 18.34 5.65
N GLN A 46 1.96 19.05 4.67
CA GLN A 46 1.38 18.48 3.44
C GLN A 46 2.17 19.02 2.25
N SER A 47 3.13 18.23 1.77
CA SER A 47 4.06 18.62 0.70
C SER A 47 3.43 18.65 -0.70
N THR A 48 2.34 17.93 -0.90
CA THR A 48 1.53 17.91 -2.13
C THR A 48 0.10 17.48 -1.78
N PRO A 49 -0.95 17.78 -2.58
CA PRO A 49 -2.33 17.36 -2.30
C PRO A 49 -2.54 15.86 -2.04
N GLU A 50 -1.65 15.04 -2.60
CA GLU A 50 -1.71 13.58 -2.49
C GLU A 50 -1.30 13.09 -1.10
N VAL A 51 -0.28 13.72 -0.54
CA VAL A 51 0.30 13.44 0.78
C VAL A 51 -0.62 13.99 1.88
N SER A 52 -0.82 13.25 2.96
CA SER A 52 -1.46 13.75 4.17
C SER A 52 -0.46 13.82 5.33
N PRO A 53 -0.61 14.79 6.24
CA PRO A 53 0.29 14.90 7.38
C PRO A 53 0.24 13.63 8.26
N PRO A 54 1.35 13.14 8.82
CA PRO A 54 1.38 11.93 9.65
C PRO A 54 0.36 11.94 10.80
N LYS A 55 0.13 13.09 11.45
CA LYS A 55 -0.91 13.18 12.50
C LYS A 55 -2.33 12.98 11.96
N TRP A 56 -2.58 13.35 10.70
CA TRP A 56 -3.87 13.12 10.06
C TRP A 56 -4.07 11.62 9.82
N HIS A 57 -3.05 10.86 9.37
CA HIS A 57 -3.16 9.39 9.25
C HIS A 57 -3.53 8.76 10.59
N LEU A 58 -2.77 9.08 11.65
CA LEU A 58 -2.97 8.55 13.00
C LEU A 58 -4.38 8.82 13.54
N ALA A 59 -4.90 10.02 13.29
CA ALA A 59 -6.24 10.40 13.68
C ALA A 59 -7.31 9.73 12.82
N HIS A 60 -7.11 9.67 11.50
CA HIS A 60 -8.04 9.09 10.54
C HIS A 60 -8.32 7.62 10.79
N VAL A 61 -7.28 6.82 11.03
CA VAL A 61 -7.48 5.40 11.35
C VAL A 61 -8.23 5.20 12.67
N SER A 62 -8.06 6.12 13.64
CA SER A 62 -8.81 6.11 14.90
C SER A 62 -10.28 6.51 14.68
N TRP A 63 -10.51 7.51 13.83
CA TRP A 63 -11.83 7.92 13.39
C TRP A 63 -12.60 6.78 12.72
N PHE A 64 -11.93 5.93 11.93
CA PHE A 64 -12.58 4.76 11.34
C PHE A 64 -13.18 3.84 12.41
N PHE A 65 -12.41 3.47 13.44
CA PHE A 65 -12.89 2.64 14.55
C PHE A 65 -13.97 3.36 15.37
N GLU A 66 -13.79 4.65 15.66
CA GLU A 66 -14.79 5.43 16.38
C GLU A 66 -16.15 5.44 15.65
N THR A 67 -16.11 5.71 14.35
CA THR A 67 -17.30 5.92 13.52
C THR A 67 -18.02 4.63 13.18
N PHE A 68 -17.29 3.62 12.70
CA PHE A 68 -17.90 2.41 12.16
C PHE A 68 -18.03 1.27 13.17
N LEU A 69 -17.40 1.39 14.35
CA LEU A 69 -17.41 0.37 15.41
C LEU A 69 -17.89 0.89 16.77
N LEU A 70 -17.28 1.92 17.33
CA LEU A 70 -17.61 2.34 18.70
C LEU A 70 -18.99 2.97 18.80
N LEU A 71 -19.31 3.94 17.93
CA LEU A 71 -20.63 4.58 17.95
C LEU A 71 -21.80 3.60 17.72
N PRO A 72 -21.73 2.64 16.78
CA PRO A 72 -22.85 1.73 16.55
C PRO A 72 -22.94 0.59 17.57
N TYR A 73 -21.81 0.13 18.14
CA TYR A 73 -21.77 -1.14 18.88
C TYR A 73 -21.36 -1.05 20.35
N LEU A 74 -20.84 0.09 20.83
CA LEU A 74 -20.51 0.29 22.25
C LEU A 74 -21.53 1.23 22.93
N PRO A 75 -22.52 0.69 23.67
CA PRO A 75 -23.54 1.50 24.31
C PRO A 75 -22.95 2.55 25.26
N GLY A 76 -23.38 3.80 25.11
CA GLY A 76 -22.92 4.90 25.97
C GLY A 76 -21.56 5.49 25.60
N TYR A 77 -20.93 5.04 24.50
CA TYR A 77 -19.70 5.64 23.99
C TYR A 77 -19.89 7.14 23.74
N ARG A 78 -18.88 7.94 24.13
CA ARG A 78 -18.83 9.39 23.91
C ARG A 78 -17.58 9.74 23.13
N ARG A 79 -17.74 10.55 22.10
CA ARG A 79 -16.62 11.12 21.35
C ARG A 79 -15.75 11.96 22.28
N LEU A 80 -14.45 11.90 22.06
CA LEU A 80 -13.52 12.78 22.78
C LEU A 80 -13.70 14.25 22.34
N ASN A 81 -13.99 14.47 21.06
CA ASN A 81 -14.28 15.77 20.46
C ASN A 81 -15.14 15.61 19.21
N ASP A 82 -16.32 16.23 19.17
CA ASP A 82 -17.25 16.10 18.05
C ASP A 82 -16.70 16.66 16.72
N ALA A 83 -15.76 17.62 16.77
CA ALA A 83 -15.16 18.18 15.56
C ALA A 83 -14.28 17.18 14.80
N TYR A 84 -13.85 16.09 15.45
CA TYR A 84 -12.93 15.11 14.85
C TYR A 84 -13.59 14.32 13.71
N ASP A 85 -14.92 14.16 13.76
CA ASP A 85 -15.68 13.53 12.68
C ASP A 85 -15.55 14.30 11.36
N TYR A 86 -15.63 15.63 11.43
CA TYR A 86 -15.44 16.51 10.27
C TYR A 86 -13.97 16.51 9.77
N LEU A 87 -13.02 16.61 10.70
CA LEU A 87 -11.60 16.76 10.37
C LEU A 87 -10.96 15.48 9.81
N PHE A 88 -11.42 14.32 10.27
CA PHE A 88 -10.79 13.04 10.00
C PHE A 88 -11.64 12.09 9.16
N ASN A 89 -12.86 12.45 8.74
CA ASN A 89 -13.50 11.80 7.61
C ASN A 89 -12.66 12.03 6.33
N SER A 90 -12.29 10.95 5.65
CA SER A 90 -11.47 11.02 4.43
C SER A 90 -12.29 11.47 3.23
N TYR A 91 -13.36 10.74 2.93
CA TYR A 91 -14.14 10.88 1.71
C TYR A 91 -15.56 10.30 1.80
N TYR A 92 -16.04 9.84 2.96
CA TYR A 92 -17.34 9.21 3.10
C TYR A 92 -18.46 10.25 3.07
N GLN A 93 -18.96 10.56 1.88
CA GLN A 93 -19.92 11.65 1.64
C GLN A 93 -21.32 11.31 2.17
N THR A 94 -21.68 10.03 2.17
CA THR A 94 -22.94 9.55 2.79
C THR A 94 -22.90 9.58 4.31
N HIS A 95 -21.69 9.62 4.91
CA HIS A 95 -21.51 9.76 6.37
C HIS A 95 -21.57 11.24 6.78
N GLY A 96 -20.86 12.10 6.07
CA GLY A 96 -20.85 13.54 6.31
C GLY A 96 -19.88 14.29 5.40
N LEU A 97 -19.89 15.62 5.46
CA LEU A 97 -18.98 16.47 4.68
C LEU A 97 -17.55 16.37 5.27
N PRO A 98 -16.53 15.89 4.54
CA PRO A 98 -15.16 15.85 5.04
C PRO A 98 -14.47 17.22 4.95
N PHE A 99 -13.49 17.46 5.83
CA PHE A 99 -12.57 18.58 5.66
C PHE A 99 -11.77 18.45 4.34
N PRO A 100 -11.56 19.54 3.58
CA PRO A 100 -10.91 19.46 2.26
C PRO A 100 -9.53 18.79 2.31
N ARG A 101 -9.35 17.70 1.53
CA ARG A 101 -8.10 16.93 1.47
C ARG A 101 -6.86 17.79 1.22
N THR A 102 -6.97 18.76 0.31
CA THR A 102 -5.85 19.64 -0.12
C THR A 102 -5.43 20.64 0.95
N GLN A 103 -6.16 20.73 2.07
CA GLN A 103 -5.92 21.68 3.14
C GLN A 103 -5.52 20.98 4.45
N ARG A 104 -5.35 19.65 4.47
CA ARG A 104 -5.03 18.91 5.72
C ARG A 104 -3.78 19.46 6.42
N GLY A 105 -2.77 19.90 5.66
CA GLY A 105 -1.54 20.48 6.18
C GLY A 105 -1.64 21.89 6.77
N VAL A 106 -2.76 22.61 6.56
CA VAL A 106 -2.94 23.93 7.21
C VAL A 106 -3.43 23.82 8.65
N LEU A 107 -3.84 22.62 9.08
CA LEU A 107 -4.38 22.37 10.40
C LEU A 107 -3.26 22.19 11.43
N SER A 108 -2.86 23.27 12.11
CA SER A 108 -1.93 23.19 13.24
C SER A 108 -2.54 22.52 14.48
N ARG A 109 -3.88 22.48 14.57
CA ARG A 109 -4.64 21.79 15.62
C ARG A 109 -5.61 20.77 15.02
N PRO A 110 -5.86 19.63 15.69
CA PRO A 110 -5.26 19.20 16.96
C PRO A 110 -3.76 18.94 16.86
N GLY A 111 -3.05 19.19 17.95
CA GLY A 111 -1.61 18.94 18.07
C GLY A 111 -1.30 17.44 18.16
N VAL A 112 -0.03 17.08 17.99
CA VAL A 112 0.41 15.67 17.95
C VAL A 112 -0.01 14.90 19.21
N GLU A 113 0.26 15.43 20.41
CA GLU A 113 -0.15 14.79 21.66
C GLU A 113 -1.67 14.64 21.81
N GLU A 114 -2.46 15.59 21.28
CA GLU A 114 -3.92 15.47 21.29
C GLU A 114 -4.40 14.32 20.40
N ILE A 115 -3.72 14.08 19.27
CA ILE A 115 -3.98 12.92 18.40
C ILE A 115 -3.58 11.62 19.08
N TYR A 116 -2.43 11.54 19.76
CA TYR A 116 -2.08 10.35 20.54
C TYR A 116 -3.06 10.11 21.69
N ARG A 117 -3.56 11.16 22.35
CA ARG A 117 -4.65 11.03 23.34
C ARG A 117 -5.93 10.48 22.71
N TYR A 118 -6.27 10.92 21.50
CA TYR A 118 -7.42 10.40 20.76
C TYR A 118 -7.26 8.92 20.39
N ARG A 119 -6.07 8.52 19.93
CA ARG A 119 -5.75 7.11 19.69
C ARG A 119 -5.99 6.28 20.95
N ARG A 120 -5.40 6.68 22.09
CA ARG A 120 -5.57 5.97 23.37
C ARG A 120 -7.03 5.88 23.83
N HIS A 121 -7.82 6.94 23.63
CA HIS A 121 -9.26 6.96 23.93
C HIS A 121 -10.02 5.92 23.12
N VAL A 122 -9.78 5.88 21.80
CA VAL A 122 -10.38 4.89 20.90
C VAL A 122 -9.90 3.48 21.22
N ASP A 123 -8.61 3.29 21.50
CA ASP A 123 -8.01 1.99 21.78
C ASP A 123 -8.56 1.37 23.09
N GLN A 124 -8.76 2.20 24.12
CA GLN A 124 -9.41 1.74 25.36
C GLN A 124 -10.84 1.27 25.09
N ALA A 125 -11.63 2.08 24.39
CA ALA A 125 -13.02 1.75 24.06
C ALA A 125 -13.13 0.53 23.13
N MET A 126 -12.19 0.34 22.21
CA MET A 126 -12.12 -0.88 21.38
C MET A 126 -11.79 -2.11 22.23
N GLY A 127 -10.93 -1.97 23.24
CA GLY A 127 -10.70 -3.02 24.23
C GLY A 127 -11.98 -3.41 24.98
N GLU A 128 -12.77 -2.42 25.40
CA GLU A 128 -14.06 -2.64 26.08
C GLU A 128 -15.08 -3.33 25.15
N LEU A 129 -15.19 -2.87 23.90
CA LEU A 129 -16.09 -3.44 22.89
C LEU A 129 -15.73 -4.89 22.56
N LEU A 130 -14.44 -5.20 22.36
CA LEU A 130 -14.02 -6.55 21.97
C LEU A 130 -14.09 -7.55 23.14
N ALA A 131 -13.86 -7.09 24.37
CA ALA A 131 -14.05 -7.92 25.56
C ALA A 131 -15.53 -8.23 25.85
N ASN A 132 -16.45 -7.32 25.46
CA ASN A 132 -17.87 -7.41 25.81
C ASN A 132 -18.78 -7.25 24.58
N ALA A 133 -18.40 -7.83 23.45
CA ALA A 133 -19.14 -7.67 22.19
C ALA A 133 -20.59 -8.18 22.33
N PRO A 134 -21.61 -7.39 21.91
CA PRO A 134 -23.00 -7.84 21.93
C PRO A 134 -23.18 -9.12 21.09
N ARG A 135 -23.64 -10.21 21.72
CA ARG A 135 -23.68 -11.55 21.08
C ARG A 135 -24.40 -11.58 19.73
N GLY A 136 -25.49 -10.81 19.57
CA GLY A 136 -26.24 -10.74 18.31
C GLY A 136 -25.57 -9.95 17.19
N GLN A 137 -24.47 -9.25 17.47
CA GLN A 137 -23.77 -8.37 16.52
C GLN A 137 -22.28 -8.75 16.36
N ALA A 138 -21.82 -9.81 17.05
CA ALA A 138 -20.41 -10.20 17.09
C ALA A 138 -19.80 -10.43 15.70
N ALA A 139 -20.50 -11.13 14.80
CA ALA A 139 -20.00 -11.41 13.45
C ALA A 139 -19.76 -10.13 12.63
N GLU A 140 -20.66 -9.15 12.72
CA GLU A 140 -20.51 -7.88 12.02
C GLU A 140 -19.40 -7.02 12.64
N ILE A 141 -19.24 -7.05 13.97
CA ILE A 141 -18.11 -6.42 14.67
C ILE A 141 -16.80 -7.02 14.19
N VAL A 142 -16.66 -8.35 14.18
CA VAL A 142 -15.45 -9.04 13.69
C VAL A 142 -15.14 -8.62 12.25
N ARG A 143 -16.15 -8.62 11.36
CA ARG A 143 -15.98 -8.19 9.96
C ARG A 143 -15.48 -6.75 9.85
N ARG A 144 -16.09 -5.81 10.57
CA ARG A 144 -15.70 -4.39 10.53
C ARG A 144 -14.35 -4.11 11.19
N VAL A 145 -13.99 -4.85 12.23
CA VAL A 145 -12.64 -4.77 12.81
C VAL A 145 -11.63 -5.28 11.80
N GLY A 146 -11.89 -6.42 11.15
CA GLY A 146 -11.05 -6.91 10.05
C GLY A 146 -10.81 -5.85 8.97
N LEU A 147 -11.87 -5.17 8.53
CA LEU A 147 -11.78 -4.05 7.59
C LEU A 147 -10.97 -2.88 8.16
N GLY A 148 -11.22 -2.45 9.40
CA GLY A 148 -10.51 -1.34 10.04
C GLY A 148 -9.03 -1.62 10.24
N LEU A 149 -8.64 -2.86 10.54
CA LEU A 149 -7.24 -3.27 10.64
C LEU A 149 -6.53 -3.22 9.29
N GLN A 150 -7.19 -3.69 8.24
CA GLN A 150 -6.64 -3.67 6.88
C GLN A 150 -6.57 -2.24 6.32
N HIS A 151 -7.54 -1.40 6.67
CA HIS A 151 -7.52 0.04 6.42
C HIS A 151 -6.34 0.73 7.14
N GLU A 152 -6.08 0.41 8.42
CA GLU A 152 -4.93 0.98 9.11
C GLU A 152 -3.59 0.51 8.51
N GLN A 153 -3.51 -0.74 8.03
CA GLN A 153 -2.33 -1.23 7.31
C GLN A 153 -2.10 -0.51 5.98
N GLN A 154 -3.15 -0.14 5.23
CA GLN A 154 -3.00 0.76 4.08
C GLN A 154 -2.44 2.12 4.51
N HIS A 155 -2.91 2.66 5.64
CA HIS A 155 -2.41 3.93 6.17
C HIS A 155 -0.99 3.85 6.77
N GLN A 156 -0.52 2.68 7.19
CA GLN A 156 0.88 2.45 7.60
C GLN A 156 1.82 2.54 6.41
N GLU A 157 1.42 1.94 5.29
CA GLU A 157 2.15 2.06 4.04
C GLU A 157 2.17 3.52 3.54
N LEU A 158 1.02 4.19 3.53
CA LEU A 158 0.92 5.61 3.18
C LEU A 158 1.73 6.51 4.12
N LEU A 159 1.77 6.22 5.43
CA LEU A 159 2.60 6.95 6.38
C LEU A 159 4.06 6.96 5.93
N LEU A 160 4.61 5.80 5.54
CA LEU A 160 6.01 5.72 5.08
C LEU A 160 6.24 6.45 3.76
N MET A 161 5.30 6.36 2.81
CA MET A 161 5.37 7.11 1.54
C MET A 161 5.33 8.62 1.77
N ASP A 162 4.41 9.08 2.63
CA ASP A 162 4.15 10.49 2.90
C ASP A 162 5.27 11.09 3.74
N ILE A 163 5.78 10.37 4.75
CA ILE A 163 6.99 10.74 5.51
C ILE A 163 8.19 10.88 4.56
N LYS A 164 8.43 9.90 3.68
CA LYS A 164 9.54 9.97 2.70
C LYS A 164 9.39 11.23 1.83
N HIS A 165 8.18 11.51 1.33
CA HIS A 165 7.94 12.68 0.49
C HIS A 165 8.14 14.00 1.24
N ILE A 166 7.65 14.11 2.49
CA ILE A 166 7.83 15.30 3.34
C ILE A 166 9.32 15.58 3.58
N LEU A 167 10.07 14.57 4.02
CA LEU A 167 11.50 14.70 4.32
C LEU A 167 12.33 15.00 3.07
N ALA A 168 11.96 14.42 1.92
CA ALA A 168 12.64 14.65 0.65
C ALA A 168 12.49 16.10 0.13
N GLN A 169 11.51 16.88 0.61
CA GLN A 169 11.40 18.30 0.25
C GLN A 169 12.47 19.17 0.94
N ASN A 170 13.07 18.68 2.02
CA ASN A 170 14.02 19.46 2.79
C ASN A 170 15.42 19.32 2.18
N PRO A 171 16.09 20.43 1.79
CA PRO A 171 17.42 20.40 1.15
C PRO A 171 18.54 19.91 2.08
N LEU A 172 18.27 19.76 3.38
CA LEU A 172 19.20 19.14 4.33
C LEU A 172 19.17 17.60 4.27
N HIS A 173 18.28 17.01 3.46
CA HIS A 173 18.10 15.57 3.31
C HIS A 173 18.00 14.82 4.66
N PRO A 174 17.05 15.24 5.55
CA PRO A 174 16.91 14.66 6.87
C PRO A 174 16.65 13.16 6.79
N VAL A 175 17.30 12.40 7.66
CA VAL A 175 17.19 10.96 7.72
C VAL A 175 16.03 10.59 8.64
N TYR A 176 15.05 9.81 8.13
CA TYR A 176 13.98 9.28 8.96
C TYR A 176 14.53 8.33 10.04
N ARG A 177 15.42 7.40 9.63
CA ARG A 177 16.04 6.45 10.56
C ARG A 177 17.41 5.97 10.08
N HIS A 178 18.39 5.86 10.99
CA HIS A 178 19.78 5.51 10.67
C HIS A 178 20.11 4.01 10.79
N ASP A 179 19.31 3.24 11.52
CA ASP A 179 19.52 1.83 11.85
C ASP A 179 18.71 0.85 10.99
N LEU A 180 18.30 1.28 9.78
CA LEU A 180 17.64 0.40 8.79
C LEU A 180 18.47 -0.82 8.44
N ALA A 181 17.80 -1.95 8.23
CA ALA A 181 18.44 -3.18 7.78
C ALA A 181 19.18 -2.95 6.44
N LYS A 182 20.44 -3.40 6.37
CA LYS A 182 21.28 -3.20 5.18
C LYS A 182 21.02 -4.30 4.15
N PRO A 183 20.84 -3.97 2.86
CA PRO A 183 20.72 -4.97 1.81
C PRO A 183 22.02 -5.77 1.67
N GLN A 184 21.91 -7.01 1.19
CA GLN A 184 23.09 -7.78 0.80
C GLN A 184 23.60 -7.26 -0.56
N PRO A 185 24.93 -7.20 -0.76
CA PRO A 185 25.49 -6.87 -2.06
C PRO A 185 25.06 -7.89 -3.10
N SER A 186 24.69 -7.41 -4.28
CA SER A 186 24.39 -8.25 -5.44
C SER A 186 25.18 -7.75 -6.66
N GLY A 187 25.33 -8.62 -7.65
CA GLY A 187 25.97 -8.28 -8.93
C GLY A 187 24.95 -8.17 -10.06
N PRO A 188 25.35 -7.60 -11.20
CA PRO A 188 24.47 -7.48 -12.35
C PRO A 188 24.05 -8.85 -12.89
N GLU A 189 22.75 -9.03 -13.07
CA GLU A 189 22.16 -10.26 -13.59
C GLU A 189 21.20 -9.93 -14.73
N ARG A 190 21.24 -10.68 -15.84
CA ARG A 190 20.23 -10.53 -16.90
C ARG A 190 18.95 -11.29 -16.48
N PRO A 191 17.76 -10.68 -16.58
CA PRO A 191 16.54 -11.35 -16.18
C PRO A 191 16.22 -12.51 -17.12
N ARG A 192 15.88 -13.67 -16.56
CA ARG A 192 15.27 -14.77 -17.31
C ARG A 192 13.79 -14.49 -17.54
N TRP A 193 13.15 -15.30 -18.37
CA TRP A 193 11.72 -15.24 -18.66
C TRP A 193 11.06 -16.55 -18.27
N HIS A 194 9.91 -16.47 -17.62
CA HIS A 194 9.08 -17.62 -17.26
C HIS A 194 7.86 -17.67 -18.16
N GLU A 195 7.62 -18.81 -18.78
CA GLU A 195 6.48 -19.04 -19.67
C GLU A 195 5.28 -19.54 -18.87
N PHE A 196 4.12 -19.01 -19.21
CA PHE A 196 2.84 -19.38 -18.63
C PHE A 196 1.87 -19.73 -19.75
N THR A 197 1.27 -20.91 -19.65
CA THR A 197 0.23 -21.35 -20.59
C THR A 197 -1.07 -20.60 -20.33
N GLY A 198 -1.63 -20.05 -21.40
CA GLY A 198 -2.89 -19.37 -21.44
C GLY A 198 -4.09 -20.32 -21.31
N GLY A 199 -5.27 -19.76 -21.51
CA GLY A 199 -6.56 -20.41 -21.33
C GLY A 199 -7.48 -19.66 -20.38
N VAL A 200 -8.57 -20.32 -19.99
CA VAL A 200 -9.53 -19.76 -19.03
C VAL A 200 -9.02 -19.94 -17.61
N GLN A 201 -8.61 -18.85 -16.99
CA GLN A 201 -8.11 -18.76 -15.63
C GLN A 201 -9.20 -18.25 -14.67
N HIS A 202 -9.04 -18.51 -13.38
CA HIS A 202 -9.96 -18.02 -12.33
C HIS A 202 -9.25 -17.06 -11.39
N ILE A 203 -9.51 -15.77 -11.56
CA ILE A 203 -8.92 -14.68 -10.76
C ILE A 203 -9.93 -14.08 -9.78
N GLY A 204 -9.43 -13.43 -8.74
CA GLY A 204 -10.19 -12.83 -7.66
C GLY A 204 -10.29 -13.71 -6.42
N HIS A 205 -10.60 -13.07 -5.30
CA HIS A 205 -10.68 -13.71 -4.01
C HIS A 205 -11.84 -14.72 -3.94
N ALA A 206 -11.52 -15.91 -3.42
CA ALA A 206 -12.47 -16.92 -3.01
C ALA A 206 -12.13 -17.38 -1.60
N GLY A 207 -13.15 -17.72 -0.81
CA GLY A 207 -12.99 -18.20 0.55
C GLY A 207 -13.71 -17.31 1.56
N ASN A 208 -13.35 -17.50 2.83
CA ASN A 208 -13.93 -16.80 3.98
C ASN A 208 -12.91 -15.88 4.68
N ASP A 209 -11.65 -15.89 4.23
CA ASP A 209 -10.63 -14.99 4.74
C ASP A 209 -10.93 -13.54 4.33
N PHE A 210 -10.26 -12.58 4.96
CA PHE A 210 -10.45 -11.18 4.59
C PHE A 210 -9.98 -10.90 3.16
N ALA A 211 -10.82 -10.20 2.40
CA ALA A 211 -10.44 -9.49 1.18
C ALA A 211 -11.25 -8.20 1.08
N PHE A 212 -10.71 -7.22 0.35
CA PHE A 212 -11.51 -6.06 -0.03
C PHE A 212 -12.58 -6.45 -1.04
N ASP A 213 -13.71 -5.73 -1.05
CA ASP A 213 -14.83 -5.98 -1.97
C ASP A 213 -14.38 -5.92 -3.45
N CYS A 214 -13.42 -5.05 -3.79
CA CYS A 214 -12.85 -4.93 -5.13
C CYS A 214 -12.08 -6.17 -5.61
N GLU A 215 -11.72 -7.09 -4.71
CA GLU A 215 -11.08 -8.37 -5.03
C GLU A 215 -12.12 -9.46 -5.38
N THR A 216 -13.42 -9.16 -5.23
CA THR A 216 -14.53 -10.11 -5.38
C THR A 216 -15.52 -9.68 -6.48
N PRO A 217 -16.29 -10.61 -7.06
CA PRO A 217 -16.20 -12.06 -6.89
C PRO A 217 -15.07 -12.69 -7.73
N ARG A 218 -14.64 -13.89 -7.34
CA ARG A 218 -13.82 -14.75 -8.20
C ARG A 218 -14.56 -15.07 -9.49
N HIS A 219 -13.92 -14.90 -10.63
CA HIS A 219 -14.54 -15.04 -11.94
C HIS A 219 -13.57 -15.61 -12.98
N ARG A 220 -14.11 -16.00 -14.14
CA ARG A 220 -13.33 -16.53 -15.26
C ARG A 220 -12.79 -15.39 -16.11
N GLN A 221 -11.52 -15.45 -16.47
CA GLN A 221 -10.88 -14.57 -17.43
C GLN A 221 -10.00 -15.39 -18.38
N PHE A 222 -10.06 -15.10 -19.67
CA PHE A 222 -9.15 -15.69 -20.64
C PHE A 222 -7.82 -14.91 -20.61
N VAL A 223 -6.71 -15.63 -20.56
CA VAL A 223 -5.34 -15.09 -20.63
C VAL A 223 -4.63 -15.83 -21.76
N GLU A 224 -3.93 -15.09 -22.63
CA GLU A 224 -3.12 -15.70 -23.71
C GLU A 224 -1.85 -16.35 -23.14
N ASP A 225 -1.15 -17.16 -23.95
CA ASP A 225 0.21 -17.58 -23.60
C ASP A 225 1.10 -16.35 -23.41
N PHE A 226 1.85 -16.28 -22.31
CA PHE A 226 2.70 -15.13 -22.01
C PHE A 226 3.99 -15.53 -21.32
N GLN A 227 4.96 -14.61 -21.39
CA GLN A 227 6.18 -14.65 -20.60
C GLN A 227 6.18 -13.53 -19.57
N LEU A 228 6.66 -13.83 -18.37
CA LEU A 228 6.91 -12.86 -17.32
C LEU A 228 8.40 -12.80 -16.98
N ALA A 229 8.95 -11.60 -16.83
CA ALA A 229 10.34 -11.43 -16.40
C ALA A 229 10.54 -12.01 -15.00
N GLU A 230 11.68 -12.66 -14.80
CA GLU A 230 12.04 -13.32 -13.55
C GLU A 230 12.09 -12.36 -12.36
N ARG A 231 12.56 -11.12 -12.55
CA ARG A 231 12.64 -10.11 -11.50
C ARG A 231 12.11 -8.77 -11.98
N LEU A 232 11.94 -7.86 -11.04
CA LEU A 232 11.64 -6.45 -11.29
C LEU A 232 12.76 -5.80 -12.11
N VAL A 233 12.43 -4.76 -12.87
CA VAL A 233 13.42 -3.94 -13.58
C VAL A 233 14.30 -3.20 -12.56
N SER A 234 15.61 -3.26 -12.75
CA SER A 234 16.60 -2.63 -11.86
C SER A 234 16.86 -1.16 -12.21
N ASN A 235 17.41 -0.43 -11.26
CA ASN A 235 17.90 0.94 -11.45
C ASN A 235 18.95 1.03 -12.58
N ARG A 236 19.82 0.03 -12.76
CA ARG A 236 20.80 -0.03 -13.86
C ARG A 236 20.12 -0.06 -15.23
N GLU A 237 19.12 -0.92 -15.35
CA GLU A 237 18.38 -1.09 -16.60
C GLU A 237 17.58 0.18 -16.90
N TYR A 238 16.95 0.78 -15.88
CA TYR A 238 16.25 2.06 -16.03
C TYR A 238 17.18 3.23 -16.38
N LEU A 239 18.38 3.26 -15.81
CA LEU A 239 19.40 4.25 -16.18
C LEU A 239 19.84 4.10 -17.65
N SER A 240 19.77 2.89 -18.21
CA SER A 240 20.06 2.64 -19.63
C SER A 240 18.97 3.25 -20.52
N PHE A 241 17.70 3.15 -20.12
CA PHE A 241 16.57 3.87 -20.75
C PHE A 241 16.76 5.40 -20.71
N ILE A 242 17.15 5.95 -19.56
CA ILE A 242 17.44 7.40 -19.43
C ILE A 242 18.58 7.81 -20.38
N THR A 243 19.67 7.03 -20.38
CA THR A 243 20.88 7.32 -21.17
C THR A 243 20.62 7.23 -22.68
N ASP A 244 19.72 6.34 -23.11
CA ASP A 244 19.27 6.20 -24.50
C ASP A 244 18.17 7.22 -24.90
N GLY A 245 18.03 8.29 -24.13
CA GLY A 245 17.11 9.38 -24.41
C GLY A 245 15.65 9.05 -24.14
N GLY A 246 15.35 8.11 -23.24
CA GLY A 246 13.98 7.64 -22.95
C GLY A 246 12.97 8.75 -22.69
N TYR A 247 13.35 9.77 -21.90
CA TYR A 247 12.52 10.95 -21.60
C TYR A 247 12.49 12.02 -22.72
N ALA A 248 13.24 11.85 -23.81
CA ALA A 248 13.32 12.77 -24.93
C ALA A 248 12.68 12.23 -26.23
N ARG A 249 12.14 11.01 -26.18
CA ARG A 249 11.69 10.24 -27.34
C ARG A 249 10.18 10.00 -27.32
N PRO A 250 9.37 10.87 -27.96
CA PRO A 250 7.91 10.82 -27.85
C PRO A 250 7.28 9.50 -28.33
N GLU A 251 7.92 8.79 -29.26
CA GLU A 251 7.45 7.51 -29.77
C GLU A 251 7.42 6.40 -28.71
N LEU A 252 8.09 6.61 -27.57
CA LEU A 252 8.09 5.67 -26.46
C LEU A 252 6.89 5.87 -25.53
N TRP A 253 6.16 6.98 -25.59
CA TRP A 253 5.21 7.38 -24.56
C TRP A 253 3.75 7.32 -25.05
N LEU A 254 2.83 7.05 -24.11
CA LEU A 254 1.42 7.39 -24.30
C LEU A 254 1.28 8.91 -24.36
N SER A 255 0.29 9.41 -25.13
CA SER A 255 0.10 10.86 -25.36
C SER A 255 0.01 11.66 -24.06
N ASP A 256 -0.90 11.27 -23.14
CA ASP A 256 -1.06 11.95 -21.84
C ASP A 256 0.23 11.93 -21.02
N GLY A 257 0.99 10.84 -21.11
CA GLY A 257 2.28 10.70 -20.45
C GLY A 257 3.33 11.64 -21.02
N TRP A 258 3.40 11.75 -22.35
CA TRP A 258 4.32 12.66 -23.03
C TRP A 258 4.02 14.12 -22.67
N ASP A 259 2.76 14.54 -22.72
CA ASP A 259 2.35 15.90 -22.37
C ASP A 259 2.71 16.22 -20.91
N LEU A 260 2.47 15.26 -20.00
CA LEU A 260 2.79 15.40 -18.58
C LEU A 260 4.29 15.54 -18.32
N ILE A 261 5.14 14.67 -18.89
CA ILE A 261 6.58 14.76 -18.62
C ILE A 261 7.19 16.05 -19.18
N GLN A 262 6.67 16.55 -20.31
CA GLN A 262 7.09 17.83 -20.87
C GLN A 262 6.67 19.00 -19.96
N GLN A 263 5.43 18.98 -19.47
CA GLN A 263 4.93 20.01 -18.55
C GLN A 263 5.68 20.00 -17.21
N ALA A 264 5.95 18.82 -16.66
CA ALA A 264 6.53 18.65 -15.33
C ALA A 264 8.07 18.59 -15.34
N GLY A 265 8.70 18.51 -16.52
CA GLY A 265 10.15 18.48 -16.69
C GLY A 265 10.82 17.21 -16.14
N TRP A 266 10.11 16.07 -16.12
CA TRP A 266 10.66 14.83 -15.58
C TRP A 266 11.77 14.26 -16.48
N ASN A 267 12.86 13.81 -15.87
CA ASN A 267 14.01 13.25 -16.57
C ASN A 267 14.65 12.03 -15.87
N ALA A 268 14.10 11.63 -14.73
CA ALA A 268 14.50 10.48 -13.91
C ALA A 268 13.35 10.18 -12.92
N PRO A 269 13.32 8.97 -12.31
CA PRO A 269 12.39 8.60 -11.25
C PRO A 269 12.36 9.62 -10.09
N LEU A 270 11.23 9.69 -9.38
CA LEU A 270 11.10 10.62 -8.26
C LEU A 270 12.13 10.25 -7.17
N TYR A 271 12.76 11.28 -6.59
CA TYR A 271 13.87 11.20 -5.62
C TYR A 271 15.26 10.91 -6.17
N TRP A 272 15.41 10.66 -7.47
CA TRP A 272 16.74 10.60 -8.08
C TRP A 272 17.32 12.01 -8.21
N LEU A 273 18.55 12.16 -7.72
CA LEU A 273 19.29 13.40 -7.71
C LEU A 273 20.62 13.17 -8.42
N ARG A 274 20.98 14.09 -9.30
CA ARG A 274 22.28 14.06 -9.99
C ARG A 274 23.21 15.05 -9.33
N GLU A 275 24.26 14.52 -8.69
CA GLU A 275 25.35 15.30 -8.12
C GLU A 275 26.61 14.99 -8.94
N ASP A 276 27.17 16.02 -9.59
CA ASP A 276 28.26 15.90 -10.56
C ASP A 276 27.96 14.86 -11.67
N ALA A 277 28.72 13.76 -11.67
CA ALA A 277 28.62 12.65 -12.61
C ALA A 277 27.93 11.41 -12.02
N SER A 278 27.39 11.49 -10.80
CA SER A 278 26.83 10.34 -10.07
C SER A 278 25.36 10.55 -9.72
N TRP A 279 24.60 9.45 -9.77
CA TRP A 279 23.21 9.42 -9.34
C TRP A 279 23.12 9.02 -7.88
N HIS A 280 22.28 9.74 -7.15
CA HIS A 280 21.89 9.48 -5.77
C HIS A 280 20.38 9.33 -5.70
N GLU A 281 19.88 8.67 -4.66
CA GLU A 281 18.46 8.56 -4.36
C GLU A 281 18.21 9.02 -2.92
N MET A 282 17.19 9.86 -2.71
CA MET A 282 16.67 10.13 -1.37
C MET A 282 15.88 8.92 -0.86
N THR A 283 16.37 8.27 0.20
CA THR A 283 15.73 7.12 0.87
C THR A 283 15.24 7.50 2.27
N LEU A 284 14.45 6.65 2.93
CA LEU A 284 14.14 6.81 4.36
C LEU A 284 15.40 6.69 5.25
N GLY A 285 16.47 6.11 4.72
CA GLY A 285 17.79 6.08 5.34
C GLY A 285 18.72 7.23 4.93
N GLY A 286 18.18 8.29 4.33
CA GLY A 286 18.92 9.47 3.84
C GLY A 286 19.27 9.42 2.36
N LEU A 287 19.96 10.47 1.91
CA LEU A 287 20.53 10.53 0.55
C LEU A 287 21.67 9.53 0.42
N ARG A 288 21.60 8.65 -0.59
CA ARG A 288 22.56 7.56 -0.81
C ARG A 288 22.92 7.45 -2.28
N PRO A 289 24.11 6.94 -2.65
CA PRO A 289 24.40 6.56 -4.02
C PRO A 289 23.33 5.59 -4.54
N LEU A 290 22.93 5.75 -5.79
CA LEU A 290 21.92 4.89 -6.41
C LEU A 290 22.38 3.43 -6.43
N ASP A 291 21.63 2.55 -5.77
CA ASP A 291 21.86 1.10 -5.85
C ASP A 291 21.41 0.60 -7.22
N LEU A 292 22.36 0.30 -8.09
CA LEU A 292 22.09 -0.08 -9.48
C LEU A 292 21.37 -1.42 -9.63
N GLU A 293 21.42 -2.31 -8.63
CA GLU A 293 20.79 -3.63 -8.72
C GLU A 293 19.42 -3.70 -8.01
N ALA A 294 19.09 -2.71 -7.20
CA ALA A 294 17.76 -2.59 -6.61
C ALA A 294 16.70 -2.31 -7.70
N PRO A 295 15.44 -2.77 -7.51
CA PRO A 295 14.33 -2.44 -8.37
C PRO A 295 14.16 -0.93 -8.52
N VAL A 296 13.89 -0.47 -9.74
CA VAL A 296 13.48 0.92 -9.95
C VAL A 296 12.15 1.18 -9.27
N CYS A 297 12.07 2.32 -8.60
CA CYS A 297 10.95 2.69 -7.76
C CYS A 297 10.58 4.17 -7.97
N HIS A 298 9.40 4.55 -7.49
CA HIS A 298 8.85 5.89 -7.59
C HIS A 298 8.70 6.40 -9.04
N ILE A 299 8.24 5.50 -9.90
CA ILE A 299 7.87 5.79 -11.29
C ILE A 299 6.35 5.77 -11.48
N SER A 300 5.88 6.61 -12.38
CA SER A 300 4.49 6.67 -12.84
C SER A 300 4.16 5.47 -13.73
N TYR A 301 2.87 5.23 -13.95
CA TYR A 301 2.42 4.26 -14.94
C TYR A 301 2.96 4.61 -16.34
N TYR A 302 3.00 5.91 -16.69
CA TYR A 302 3.52 6.37 -17.97
C TYR A 302 5.01 6.07 -18.14
N GLU A 303 5.81 6.28 -17.10
CA GLU A 303 7.23 5.92 -17.05
C GLU A 303 7.43 4.39 -17.18
N ALA A 304 6.57 3.60 -16.52
CA ALA A 304 6.63 2.14 -16.58
C ALA A 304 6.28 1.61 -17.98
N ASP A 305 5.20 2.11 -18.59
CA ASP A 305 4.79 1.75 -19.95
C ASP A 305 5.82 2.17 -21.01
N ALA A 306 6.37 3.38 -20.88
CA ALA A 306 7.40 3.87 -21.80
C ALA A 306 8.69 3.06 -21.74
N TYR A 307 9.13 2.70 -20.53
CA TYR A 307 10.25 1.79 -20.35
C TYR A 307 9.96 0.41 -20.97
N ALA A 308 8.78 -0.17 -20.72
CA ALA A 308 8.43 -1.47 -21.24
C ALA A 308 8.44 -1.49 -22.78
N ARG A 309 7.90 -0.45 -23.42
CA ARG A 309 7.95 -0.25 -24.87
C ARG A 309 9.38 -0.13 -25.39
N TRP A 310 10.22 0.67 -24.74
CA TRP A 310 11.64 0.80 -25.08
C TRP A 310 12.39 -0.55 -25.00
N ALA A 311 12.08 -1.36 -23.98
CA ALA A 311 12.68 -2.69 -23.80
C ALA A 311 12.13 -3.76 -24.76
N GLY A 312 11.26 -3.40 -25.71
CA GLY A 312 10.60 -4.34 -26.63
C GLY A 312 9.70 -5.33 -25.90
N ALA A 313 9.04 -4.88 -24.83
CA ALA A 313 8.15 -5.66 -23.98
C ALA A 313 6.86 -4.85 -23.70
N ARG A 314 6.08 -5.30 -22.71
CA ARG A 314 4.89 -4.60 -22.19
C ARG A 314 4.77 -4.80 -20.68
N LEU A 315 3.83 -4.12 -20.06
CA LEU A 315 3.40 -4.45 -18.69
C LEU A 315 2.49 -5.70 -18.72
N PRO A 316 2.50 -6.55 -17.68
CA PRO A 316 1.52 -7.62 -17.52
C PRO A 316 0.13 -7.04 -17.26
N SER A 317 -0.94 -7.72 -17.68
CA SER A 317 -2.27 -7.48 -17.13
C SER A 317 -2.33 -7.95 -15.67
N GLU A 318 -3.28 -7.45 -14.88
CA GLU A 318 -3.47 -7.92 -13.50
C GLU A 318 -3.80 -9.41 -13.43
N ALA A 319 -4.45 -9.96 -14.47
CA ALA A 319 -4.78 -11.37 -14.57
C ALA A 319 -3.56 -12.25 -14.86
N GLU A 320 -2.69 -11.85 -15.80
CA GLU A 320 -1.41 -12.53 -16.05
C GLU A 320 -0.55 -12.56 -14.79
N TRP A 321 -0.48 -11.42 -14.11
CA TRP A 321 0.25 -11.31 -12.86
C TRP A 321 -0.32 -12.23 -11.77
N GLU A 322 -1.64 -12.24 -11.59
CA GLU A 322 -2.29 -13.09 -10.58
C GLU A 322 -2.13 -14.58 -10.86
N VAL A 323 -2.18 -14.98 -12.14
CA VAL A 323 -1.90 -16.36 -12.59
C VAL A 323 -0.47 -16.75 -12.25
N ALA A 324 0.49 -15.87 -12.53
CA ALA A 324 1.90 -16.13 -12.21
C ALA A 324 2.18 -16.21 -10.70
N ALA A 325 1.39 -15.49 -9.90
CA ALA A 325 1.53 -15.40 -8.45
C ALA A 325 0.76 -16.48 -7.67
N ALA A 326 -0.20 -17.17 -8.28
CA ALA A 326 -1.15 -18.06 -7.59
C ALA A 326 -0.49 -19.17 -6.75
N ASP A 327 0.57 -19.80 -7.29
CA ASP A 327 1.27 -20.91 -6.63
C ASP A 327 2.60 -20.49 -5.97
N GLN A 328 2.83 -19.19 -5.85
CA GLN A 328 4.07 -18.63 -5.30
C GLN A 328 3.92 -18.35 -3.80
N PRO A 329 4.98 -18.56 -2.99
CA PRO A 329 4.93 -18.22 -1.58
C PRO A 329 4.75 -16.70 -1.41
N LEU A 330 3.81 -16.30 -0.54
CA LEU A 330 3.59 -14.90 -0.14
C LEU A 330 4.75 -14.39 0.72
N ARG A 331 5.91 -14.15 0.10
CA ARG A 331 7.15 -13.72 0.76
C ARG A 331 7.91 -12.74 -0.12
N GLY A 332 8.57 -11.78 0.52
CA GLY A 332 9.39 -10.79 -0.15
C GLY A 332 9.95 -9.78 0.83
N ASN A 333 10.52 -8.70 0.29
CA ASN A 333 10.93 -7.55 1.09
C ASN A 333 9.69 -6.71 1.44
N LEU A 334 9.18 -6.89 2.65
CA LEU A 334 7.97 -6.27 3.20
C LEU A 334 8.34 -5.40 4.42
N LEU A 335 7.36 -4.75 5.06
CA LEU A 335 7.60 -3.85 6.20
C LEU A 335 8.49 -4.49 7.28
N GLU A 336 8.24 -5.76 7.60
CA GLU A 336 8.93 -6.54 8.63
C GLU A 336 10.39 -6.86 8.28
N SER A 337 10.80 -6.71 7.01
CA SER A 337 12.21 -6.83 6.60
C SER A 337 13.06 -5.63 7.02
N ASP A 338 12.42 -4.52 7.41
CA ASP A 338 13.05 -3.32 7.98
C ASP A 338 14.06 -2.59 7.05
N HIS A 339 14.09 -2.96 5.77
CA HIS A 339 14.87 -2.26 4.74
C HIS A 339 14.26 -0.88 4.42
N LEU A 340 12.92 -0.81 4.34
CA LEU A 340 12.15 0.39 3.95
C LEU A 340 12.60 1.04 2.63
N GLN A 341 13.16 0.23 1.74
CA GLN A 341 13.55 0.55 0.38
C GLN A 341 13.60 -0.75 -0.43
N PRO A 342 13.46 -0.69 -1.77
CA PRO A 342 13.67 -1.86 -2.62
C PRO A 342 15.08 -2.40 -2.48
N VAL A 343 15.24 -3.71 -2.58
CA VAL A 343 16.54 -4.40 -2.55
C VAL A 343 16.67 -5.32 -3.75
N ALA A 344 17.89 -5.59 -4.18
CA ALA A 344 18.14 -6.47 -5.31
C ALA A 344 17.62 -7.89 -5.06
N ALA A 345 17.20 -8.57 -6.13
CA ALA A 345 16.74 -9.96 -6.06
C ALA A 345 17.82 -10.87 -5.45
N LEU A 346 17.46 -11.62 -4.41
CA LEU A 346 18.35 -12.66 -3.89
C LEU A 346 18.46 -13.83 -4.89
N PRO A 347 19.62 -14.49 -4.99
CA PRO A 347 19.76 -15.73 -5.77
C PRO A 347 18.97 -16.89 -5.16
N GLY A 348 18.55 -17.86 -5.98
CA GLY A 348 18.19 -19.20 -5.48
C GLY A 348 16.69 -19.54 -5.38
N HIS A 349 15.91 -19.29 -6.43
CA HIS A 349 14.55 -19.81 -6.54
C HIS A 349 14.24 -20.23 -7.99
N ASP A 350 13.52 -21.35 -8.17
CA ASP A 350 12.96 -21.74 -9.46
C ASP A 350 11.59 -21.06 -9.61
N GLY A 351 11.54 -19.98 -10.39
CA GLY A 351 10.32 -19.20 -10.65
C GLY A 351 10.55 -17.69 -10.56
N PRO A 352 9.51 -16.88 -10.80
CA PRO A 352 9.63 -15.43 -10.71
C PRO A 352 9.99 -14.99 -9.28
N ARG A 353 11.10 -14.26 -9.16
CA ARG A 353 11.59 -13.62 -7.94
C ARG A 353 10.94 -12.25 -7.75
N GLN A 354 10.83 -11.82 -6.50
CA GLN A 354 10.28 -10.50 -6.12
C GLN A 354 8.85 -10.25 -6.64
N LEU A 355 8.04 -11.30 -6.83
CA LEU A 355 6.62 -11.09 -7.12
C LEU A 355 5.94 -10.35 -5.98
N PHE A 356 6.36 -10.59 -4.74
CA PHE A 356 5.85 -9.88 -3.58
C PHE A 356 6.92 -9.00 -2.94
N GLY A 357 6.50 -7.86 -2.40
CA GLY A 357 7.38 -6.90 -1.75
C GLY A 357 8.25 -6.08 -2.72
N ASP A 358 9.21 -5.36 -2.17
CA ASP A 358 10.05 -4.36 -2.84
C ASP A 358 9.26 -3.17 -3.39
N VAL A 359 8.51 -3.36 -4.46
CA VAL A 359 7.68 -2.33 -5.13
C VAL A 359 6.36 -2.91 -5.59
N TRP A 360 5.31 -2.08 -5.53
CA TRP A 360 4.09 -2.35 -6.28
C TRP A 360 4.40 -2.39 -7.78
N GLU A 361 3.94 -3.45 -8.45
CA GLU A 361 4.17 -3.65 -9.88
C GLU A 361 3.02 -3.04 -10.69
N TRP A 362 3.31 -2.00 -11.50
CA TRP A 362 2.32 -1.47 -12.44
C TRP A 362 1.85 -2.55 -13.42
N THR A 363 0.53 -2.66 -13.60
CA THR A 363 -0.09 -3.54 -14.60
C THR A 363 -0.71 -2.73 -15.73
N ALA A 364 -0.93 -3.37 -16.87
CA ALA A 364 -1.68 -2.80 -18.00
C ALA A 364 -3.20 -2.73 -17.76
N SER A 365 -3.69 -3.11 -16.57
CA SER A 365 -5.12 -3.19 -16.27
C SER A 365 -5.62 -1.91 -15.61
N ALA A 366 -6.69 -1.33 -16.18
CA ALA A 366 -7.44 -0.27 -15.52
C ALA A 366 -8.16 -0.83 -14.27
N TYR A 367 -8.26 -0.02 -13.22
CA TYR A 367 -8.99 -0.39 -12.02
C TYR A 367 -10.50 -0.35 -12.26
N LEU A 368 -11.02 -1.45 -12.76
CA LEU A 368 -12.44 -1.66 -13.07
C LEU A 368 -13.08 -2.67 -12.11
N PRO A 369 -14.42 -2.62 -11.92
CA PRO A 369 -15.12 -3.64 -11.16
C PRO A 369 -14.96 -5.00 -11.84
N TYR A 370 -14.68 -6.04 -11.05
CA TYR A 370 -14.80 -7.41 -11.53
C TYR A 370 -16.26 -7.73 -11.93
N PRO A 371 -16.49 -8.63 -12.90
CA PRO A 371 -17.83 -9.04 -13.29
C PRO A 371 -18.65 -9.52 -12.08
N GLY A 372 -19.76 -8.84 -11.79
CA GLY A 372 -20.62 -9.15 -10.65
C GLY A 372 -20.22 -8.48 -9.34
N PHE A 373 -19.21 -7.60 -9.33
CA PHE A 373 -18.86 -6.76 -8.18
C PHE A 373 -20.09 -6.02 -7.63
N ARG A 374 -20.20 -6.00 -6.31
CA ARG A 374 -21.16 -5.19 -5.57
C ARG A 374 -20.43 -4.51 -4.41
N PRO A 375 -20.60 -3.18 -4.24
CA PRO A 375 -20.00 -2.50 -3.11
C PRO A 375 -20.60 -2.99 -1.79
N LEU A 376 -19.87 -2.76 -0.70
CA LEU A 376 -20.41 -2.94 0.65
C LEU A 376 -21.69 -2.10 0.88
N GLU A 377 -22.50 -2.50 1.85
CA GLU A 377 -23.72 -1.74 2.21
C GLU A 377 -23.40 -0.48 3.02
N GLY A 378 -24.30 0.51 2.93
CA GLY A 378 -24.20 1.78 3.66
C GLY A 378 -22.97 2.61 3.27
N SER A 379 -22.49 3.44 4.19
CA SER A 379 -21.34 4.31 3.92
C SER A 379 -20.05 3.55 3.59
N LEU A 380 -19.89 2.32 4.11
CA LEU A 380 -18.73 1.48 3.77
C LEU A 380 -18.69 1.11 2.28
N GLY A 381 -19.80 1.20 1.55
CA GLY A 381 -19.84 1.00 0.09
C GLY A 381 -19.02 2.01 -0.72
N GLU A 382 -18.67 3.15 -0.11
CA GLU A 382 -17.80 4.16 -0.72
C GLU A 382 -16.31 3.81 -0.68
N TYR A 383 -15.91 2.70 -0.03
CA TYR A 383 -14.50 2.36 0.19
C TYR A 383 -13.74 2.19 -1.13
N ASN A 384 -14.28 1.43 -2.08
CA ASN A 384 -13.57 1.06 -3.31
C ASN A 384 -14.33 1.44 -4.60
N GLY A 385 -15.62 1.09 -4.70
CA GLY A 385 -16.34 1.12 -5.98
C GLY A 385 -16.36 2.49 -6.68
N LYS A 386 -16.45 3.59 -5.92
CA LYS A 386 -16.48 4.95 -6.49
C LYS A 386 -15.16 5.41 -7.12
N PHE A 387 -14.08 4.68 -6.86
CA PHE A 387 -12.74 4.97 -7.37
C PHE A 387 -12.39 4.17 -8.65
N MET A 388 -13.30 3.32 -9.15
CA MET A 388 -13.10 2.46 -10.32
C MET A 388 -13.23 3.21 -11.65
N SER A 389 -12.46 4.29 -11.82
CA SER A 389 -12.33 5.06 -13.05
C SER A 389 -11.07 5.92 -13.01
N GLY A 390 -10.35 6.01 -14.15
CA GLY A 390 -9.17 6.87 -14.29
C GLY A 390 -7.95 6.43 -13.46
N GLN A 391 -7.89 5.16 -13.06
CA GLN A 391 -6.80 4.59 -12.26
C GLN A 391 -6.33 3.27 -12.85
N MET A 392 -5.07 2.92 -12.58
CA MET A 392 -4.44 1.67 -13.03
C MET A 392 -4.14 0.79 -11.81
N VAL A 393 -4.19 -0.52 -12.02
CA VAL A 393 -3.96 -1.52 -10.98
C VAL A 393 -2.47 -1.76 -10.78
N LEU A 394 -2.06 -1.94 -9.51
CA LEU A 394 -0.75 -2.45 -9.13
C LEU A 394 -0.88 -3.69 -8.25
N ARG A 395 0.10 -4.59 -8.31
CA ARG A 395 0.11 -5.87 -7.58
C ARG A 395 1.42 -6.10 -6.81
N GLY A 396 1.43 -7.07 -5.90
CA GLY A 396 2.66 -7.55 -5.22
C GLY A 396 2.97 -7.00 -3.83
N GLY A 397 2.47 -5.82 -3.46
CA GLY A 397 2.96 -5.16 -2.24
C GLY A 397 4.31 -4.49 -2.46
N CYS A 398 4.80 -3.77 -1.47
CA CYS A 398 6.09 -3.09 -1.51
C CYS A 398 6.86 -3.27 -0.19
N CYS A 399 8.08 -2.74 -0.12
CA CYS A 399 8.92 -2.73 1.09
C CYS A 399 8.33 -1.98 2.31
N ALA A 400 7.19 -1.30 2.14
CA ALA A 400 6.43 -0.66 3.20
C ALA A 400 5.10 -1.37 3.53
N THR A 401 4.72 -2.40 2.77
CA THR A 401 3.48 -3.15 2.98
C THR A 401 3.66 -4.15 4.14
N PRO A 402 2.80 -4.15 5.18
CA PRO A 402 2.83 -5.19 6.22
C PRO A 402 2.61 -6.59 5.65
N GLU A 403 3.36 -7.59 6.11
CA GLU A 403 3.25 -8.98 5.62
C GLU A 403 1.84 -9.53 5.77
N SER A 404 1.18 -9.23 6.89
CA SER A 404 -0.22 -9.63 7.15
C SER A 404 -1.28 -8.86 6.35
N HIS A 405 -0.87 -7.90 5.53
CA HIS A 405 -1.72 -7.20 4.55
C HIS A 405 -1.64 -7.85 3.16
N LEU A 406 -0.65 -8.70 2.90
CA LEU A 406 -0.40 -9.22 1.57
C LEU A 406 -1.40 -10.32 1.18
N ARG A 407 -1.91 -10.27 -0.05
CA ARG A 407 -2.73 -11.32 -0.66
C ARG A 407 -2.37 -11.43 -2.13
N VAL A 408 -2.44 -12.65 -2.69
CA VAL A 408 -2.30 -12.86 -4.14
C VAL A 408 -3.31 -11.99 -4.89
N THR A 409 -4.54 -11.85 -4.40
CA THR A 409 -5.66 -11.16 -5.07
C THR A 409 -5.72 -9.65 -4.84
N TYR A 410 -4.81 -9.09 -4.04
CA TYR A 410 -4.92 -7.69 -3.61
C TYR A 410 -4.67 -6.69 -4.75
N ARG A 411 -5.65 -5.80 -4.98
CA ARG A 411 -5.61 -4.81 -6.05
C ARG A 411 -5.32 -3.43 -5.47
N ASN A 412 -4.06 -3.00 -5.52
CA ASN A 412 -3.77 -1.59 -5.27
C ASN A 412 -4.12 -0.77 -6.53
N PHE A 413 -4.38 0.51 -6.37
CA PHE A 413 -4.75 1.37 -7.49
C PHE A 413 -4.31 2.81 -7.27
N PHE A 414 -3.77 3.42 -8.32
CA PHE A 414 -3.41 4.84 -8.33
C PHE A 414 -3.69 5.44 -9.71
N GLN A 415 -3.84 6.76 -9.75
CA GLN A 415 -3.87 7.50 -11.02
C GLN A 415 -2.54 7.33 -11.77
N PRO A 416 -2.55 7.26 -13.11
CA PRO A 416 -1.36 6.97 -13.91
C PRO A 416 -0.15 7.89 -13.65
N ALA A 417 -0.41 9.16 -13.32
CA ALA A 417 0.61 10.19 -13.11
C ALA A 417 1.35 10.09 -11.77
N MET A 418 0.86 9.29 -10.82
CA MET A 418 1.36 9.29 -9.45
C MET A 418 2.70 8.57 -9.32
N ARG A 419 3.61 9.12 -8.51
CA ARG A 419 5.01 8.65 -8.38
C ARG A 419 5.50 8.46 -6.94
N TRP A 420 4.83 9.04 -5.94
CA TRP A 420 5.36 9.04 -4.56
C TRP A 420 5.25 7.68 -3.87
N GLN A 421 4.31 6.85 -4.32
CA GLN A 421 4.19 5.47 -3.89
C GLN A 421 5.42 4.64 -4.29
N PHE A 422 5.70 3.58 -3.55
CA PHE A 422 6.73 2.60 -3.89
C PHE A 422 6.29 1.73 -5.08
N ALA A 423 6.21 2.32 -6.28
CA ALA A 423 5.82 1.64 -7.51
C ALA A 423 6.99 1.51 -8.48
N GLY A 424 7.10 0.32 -9.06
CA GLY A 424 8.07 -0.04 -10.09
C GLY A 424 7.40 -0.84 -11.19
N LEU A 425 8.16 -1.72 -11.87
CA LEU A 425 7.62 -2.52 -12.95
C LEU A 425 8.29 -3.89 -13.09
N ARG A 426 7.49 -4.82 -13.60
CA ARG A 426 7.91 -6.10 -14.15
C ARG A 426 7.49 -6.16 -15.61
N LEU A 427 8.34 -6.74 -16.46
CA LEU A 427 8.03 -6.88 -17.87
C LEU A 427 7.28 -8.16 -18.16
N ALA A 428 6.40 -8.09 -19.16
CA ALA A 428 5.75 -9.23 -19.79
C ALA A 428 5.94 -9.19 -21.31
N ARG A 429 5.79 -10.34 -21.97
CA ARG A 429 5.79 -10.50 -23.43
C ARG A 429 4.71 -11.49 -23.84
N GLY A 430 4.16 -11.32 -25.05
CA GLY A 430 3.38 -12.39 -25.68
C GLY A 430 4.30 -13.49 -26.19
N LEU A 431 3.78 -14.72 -26.24
CA LEU A 431 4.46 -15.87 -26.84
C LEU A 431 4.11 -16.07 -28.31
#